data_AF-A0A7W2YIV4-F1
#
_entry.id   AF-A0A7W2YIV4-F1
#
_cell.length_a   1.000
_cell.length_b   1.000
_cell.length_c   1.000
_cell.angle_alpha   90.00
_cell.angle_beta   90.00
_cell.angle_gamma   90.00
#
_symmetry.space_group_name_H-M   'P 1'
#
loop_
_entity.id
_entity.type
_entity.pdbx_description
1 polymer ?
#
loop_
_entity_poly.entity_id
_entity_poly.type
_entity_poly.pdbx_seq_one_letter_code
_entity_poly.pdbx_strand_id
1 'polypeptide(L)'
;MRWAGAGVQLDVPDEMAIVDTFTRLIFADEGDYSHSELQVIAALRIVEPNMAVDDMSAMGIYLRTLGVAEMLRLVARVQQYLSHLQGPALGRRRAKSPAPKAY
;
A
#
# COMPACT_ATOMS: atom_id res chain seq x y z
N MET A 1 31.14 -2.05 -18.91
CA MET A 1 29.91 -1.27 -18.64
C MET A 1 28.92 -2.19 -17.95
N ARG A 2 28.80 -2.08 -16.61
CA ARG A 2 27.90 -2.89 -15.78
C ARG A 2 26.59 -2.11 -15.64
N TRP A 3 25.51 -2.62 -16.23
CA TRP A 3 24.17 -2.17 -15.86
C TRP A 3 23.83 -2.83 -14.53
N ALA A 4 23.86 -2.05 -13.45
CA ALA A 4 23.29 -2.44 -12.19
C ALA A 4 21.77 -2.50 -12.41
N GLY A 5 21.20 -3.70 -12.33
CA GLY A 5 19.74 -3.84 -12.25
C GLY A 5 19.28 -3.09 -11.01
N ALA A 6 18.60 -1.98 -11.22
CA ALA A 6 17.83 -1.31 -10.19
C ALA A 6 16.76 -2.31 -9.73
N GLY A 7 17.08 -3.05 -8.67
CA GLY A 7 16.05 -3.70 -7.88
C GLY A 7 15.16 -2.58 -7.38
N VAL A 8 13.96 -2.44 -7.97
CA VAL A 8 12.90 -1.65 -7.37
C VAL A 8 12.63 -2.35 -6.04
N GLN A 9 13.20 -1.81 -4.98
CA GLN A 9 12.80 -2.15 -3.62
C GLN A 9 11.34 -1.72 -3.55
N LEU A 10 10.43 -2.70 -3.63
CA LEU A 10 9.03 -2.51 -3.34
C LEU A 10 8.93 -2.31 -1.83
N ASP A 11 9.36 -1.14 -1.37
CA ASP A 11 9.25 -0.76 0.04
C ASP A 11 7.76 -0.64 0.31
N VAL A 12 7.26 -1.52 1.16
CA VAL A 12 5.90 -1.40 1.68
C VAL A 12 5.83 -0.07 2.39
N PRO A 13 4.83 0.77 2.11
CA PRO A 13 4.60 1.95 2.93
C PRO A 13 4.43 1.50 4.38
N ASP A 14 5.36 1.90 5.24
CA ASP A 14 5.23 1.68 6.67
C ASP A 14 4.13 2.59 7.24
N GLU A 15 3.84 2.44 8.53
CA GLU A 15 2.79 3.23 9.18
C GLU A 15 3.05 4.74 9.04
N MET A 16 4.31 5.15 9.14
CA MET A 16 4.70 6.56 9.01
C MET A 16 4.46 7.08 7.60
N ALA A 17 4.78 6.29 6.56
CA ALA A 17 4.47 6.64 5.18
C ALA A 17 2.96 6.83 4.94
N ILE A 18 2.11 6.03 5.59
CA ILE A 18 0.65 6.19 5.51
C ILE A 18 0.22 7.51 6.17
N VAL A 19 0.70 7.78 7.38
CA VAL A 19 0.38 9.01 8.14
C VAL A 19 0.88 10.26 7.39
N ASP A 20 2.09 10.23 6.83
CA ASP A 20 2.65 11.33 6.06
C ASP A 20 1.84 11.59 4.80
N THR A 21 1.45 10.54 4.07
CA THR A 21 0.58 10.65 2.89
C THR A 21 -0.76 11.29 3.27
N PHE A 22 -1.37 10.86 4.38
CA PHE A 22 -2.63 11.42 4.87
C PHE A 22 -2.48 12.88 5.29
N THR A 23 -1.34 13.23 5.89
CA THR A 23 -1.02 14.60 6.27
C THR A 23 -0.90 15.49 5.03
N ARG A 24 -0.22 15.03 3.97
CA ARG A 24 -0.14 15.74 2.70
C ARG A 24 -1.51 15.91 2.03
N LEU A 25 -2.34 14.86 2.01
CA LEU A 25 -3.72 14.94 1.51
C LEU A 25 -4.55 15.95 2.32
N ILE A 26 -4.44 15.91 3.65
CA ILE A 26 -5.11 16.85 4.56
C ILE A 26 -4.67 18.26 4.23
N PHE A 27 -3.39 18.54 4.01
CA PHE A 27 -2.94 19.91 3.76
C PHE A 27 -3.03 20.37 2.30
N ALA A 28 -3.52 19.50 1.40
CA ALA A 28 -3.58 19.76 -0.04
C ALA A 28 -2.23 20.26 -0.58
N ASP A 29 -1.15 19.59 -0.17
CA ASP A 29 0.20 19.89 -0.66
C ASP A 29 0.27 19.61 -2.16
N GLU A 30 0.45 20.66 -2.98
CA GLU A 30 0.35 20.63 -4.45
C GLU A 30 1.53 19.94 -5.15
N GLY A 31 2.38 19.24 -4.41
CA GLY A 31 3.51 18.47 -4.95
C GLY A 31 3.10 17.11 -5.51
N ASP A 32 3.92 16.56 -6.41
CA ASP A 32 3.75 15.20 -6.91
C ASP A 32 3.82 14.18 -5.76
N TYR A 33 2.97 13.15 -5.84
CA TYR A 33 3.05 11.98 -4.96
C TYR A 33 4.09 11.00 -5.49
N SER A 34 4.95 10.53 -4.61
CA SER A 34 5.87 9.43 -4.89
C SER A 34 5.11 8.14 -5.17
N HIS A 35 5.81 7.15 -5.74
CA HIS A 35 5.21 5.84 -6.02
C HIS A 35 4.64 5.16 -4.76
N SER A 36 5.33 5.30 -3.61
CA SER A 36 4.86 4.75 -2.32
C SER A 36 3.57 5.43 -1.85
N GLU A 37 3.50 6.76 -1.94
CA GLU A 37 2.31 7.52 -1.56
C GLU A 37 1.12 7.21 -2.49
N LEU A 38 1.37 7.01 -3.78
CA LEU A 38 0.34 6.55 -4.72
C LEU A 38 -0.19 5.15 -4.37
N GLN A 39 0.66 4.26 -3.83
CA GLN A 39 0.20 2.96 -3.32
C GLN A 39 -0.68 3.12 -2.07
N VAL A 40 -0.33 4.02 -1.16
CA VAL A 40 -1.16 4.36 0.01
C VAL A 40 -2.51 4.92 -0.43
N ILE A 41 -2.52 5.86 -1.38
CA ILE A 41 -3.75 6.45 -1.94
C ILE A 41 -4.63 5.39 -2.60
N ALA A 42 -4.03 4.48 -3.38
CA ALA A 42 -4.75 3.38 -3.99
C ALA A 42 -5.34 2.43 -2.93
N ALA A 43 -4.57 2.08 -1.90
CA ALA A 43 -5.05 1.27 -0.79
C ALA A 43 -6.20 1.94 -0.04
N LEU A 44 -6.09 3.25 0.25
CA LEU A 44 -7.13 4.06 0.89
C LEU A 44 -8.46 3.99 0.12
N ARG A 45 -8.42 4.11 -1.22
CA ARG A 45 -9.62 3.99 -2.06
C ARG A 45 -10.30 2.63 -1.97
N ILE A 46 -9.52 1.56 -1.77
CA ILE A 46 -10.06 0.21 -1.63
C ILE A 46 -10.68 -0.01 -0.25
N VAL A 47 -10.03 0.46 0.81
CA VAL A 47 -10.56 0.28 2.17
C VAL A 47 -11.73 1.21 2.47
N GLU A 48 -11.82 2.38 1.83
CA GLU A 48 -12.97 3.28 1.97
C GLU A 48 -13.65 3.62 0.63
N PRO A 49 -14.53 2.73 0.14
CA PRO A 49 -15.22 2.90 -1.14
C PRO A 49 -16.27 4.02 -1.14
N ASN A 50 -16.68 4.49 0.04
CA ASN A 50 -17.62 5.61 0.19
C ASN A 50 -16.93 6.99 0.04
N MET A 51 -15.60 7.02 -0.05
CA MET A 51 -14.84 8.23 -0.35
C MET A 51 -15.11 8.62 -1.81
N ALA A 52 -15.70 9.80 -2.05
CA ALA A 52 -16.04 10.29 -3.38
C ALA A 52 -14.81 10.24 -4.30
N VAL A 53 -14.92 9.43 -5.35
CA VAL A 53 -13.79 8.95 -6.14
C VAL A 53 -13.31 10.03 -7.12
N ASP A 54 -11.99 10.13 -7.28
CA ASP A 54 -11.20 10.89 -8.26
C ASP A 54 -10.50 12.18 -7.81
N ASP A 55 -10.88 12.79 -6.68
CA ASP A 55 -10.25 14.04 -6.24
C ASP A 55 -9.45 13.90 -4.94
N MET A 56 -8.15 14.18 -4.99
CA MET A 56 -7.27 14.20 -3.81
C MET A 56 -7.71 15.23 -2.79
N SER A 57 -8.31 16.34 -3.23
CA SER A 57 -8.86 17.36 -2.34
C SER A 57 -10.04 16.81 -1.54
N ALA A 58 -10.98 16.11 -2.20
CA ALA A 58 -12.08 15.42 -1.53
C ALA A 58 -11.58 14.36 -0.53
N MET A 59 -10.52 13.61 -0.86
CA MET A 59 -9.88 12.68 0.08
C MET A 59 -9.33 13.40 1.31
N GLY A 60 -8.65 14.54 1.12
CA GLY A 60 -8.16 15.39 2.20
C GLY A 60 -9.28 15.95 3.09
N ILE A 61 -10.38 16.42 2.48
CA ILE A 61 -11.57 16.88 3.21
C ILE A 61 -12.14 15.76 4.06
N TYR A 62 -12.31 14.55 3.50
CA TYR A 62 -12.76 13.40 4.27
C TYR A 62 -11.85 13.11 5.47
N LEU A 63 -10.53 13.07 5.27
CA LEU A 63 -9.57 12.79 6.32
C LEU A 63 -9.63 13.83 7.46
N ARG A 64 -9.89 15.11 7.14
CA ARG A 64 -10.09 16.18 8.14
C ARG A 64 -11.35 16.01 8.98
N THR A 65 -12.34 15.26 8.52
CA THR A 65 -13.58 15.01 9.29
C THR A 65 -13.44 13.90 10.33
N LEU A 66 -12.38 13.10 10.25
CA LEU A 66 -12.16 11.97 11.14
C LEU A 66 -11.61 12.41 12.49
N GLY A 67 -12.16 11.87 13.57
CA GLY A 67 -11.52 11.90 14.88
C GLY A 67 -10.29 11.00 14.94
N VAL A 68 -9.43 11.20 15.95
CA VAL A 68 -8.18 10.44 16.13
C VAL A 68 -8.42 8.92 16.13
N ALA A 69 -9.45 8.44 16.81
CA ALA A 69 -9.78 7.02 16.88
C ALA A 69 -10.25 6.43 15.53
N GLU A 70 -10.86 7.24 14.67
CA GLU A 70 -11.25 6.84 13.32
C GLU A 70 -10.03 6.83 12.39
N MET A 71 -9.17 7.84 12.52
CA MET A 71 -7.89 7.92 11.80
C MET A 71 -7.02 6.69 12.08
N LEU A 72 -6.82 6.32 13.35
CA LEU A 72 -6.04 5.14 13.72
C LEU A 72 -6.61 3.85 13.11
N ARG A 73 -7.93 3.69 13.12
CA ARG A 73 -8.59 2.53 12.51
C ARG A 73 -8.42 2.51 10.99
N LEU A 74 -8.47 3.67 10.35
CA LEU A 74 -8.27 3.79 8.90
C LEU A 74 -6.82 3.46 8.52
N VAL A 75 -5.84 4.02 9.23
CA VAL A 75 -4.40 3.71 9.04
C VAL A 75 -4.15 2.21 9.19
N ALA A 76 -4.66 1.59 10.25
CA ALA A 76 -4.52 0.15 10.46
C ALA A 76 -5.12 -0.68 9.31
N ARG A 77 -6.29 -0.28 8.77
CA ARG A 77 -6.91 -0.97 7.63
C ARG A 77 -6.10 -0.82 6.35
N VAL A 78 -5.57 0.37 6.06
CA VAL A 78 -4.68 0.61 4.92
C VAL A 78 -3.41 -0.25 5.05
N GLN A 79 -2.79 -0.25 6.23
CA GLN A 79 -1.58 -1.05 6.49
C GLN A 79 -1.84 -2.55 6.34
N GLN A 80 -2.96 -3.05 6.86
CA GLN A 80 -3.37 -4.45 6.70
C GLN A 80 -3.57 -4.82 5.22
N TYR A 81 -4.23 -3.94 4.46
CA TYR A 81 -4.43 -4.16 3.03
C TYR A 81 -3.10 -4.22 2.27
N LEU A 82 -2.21 -3.26 2.50
CA LEU A 82 -0.87 -3.23 1.90
C LEU A 82 -0.05 -4.47 2.27
N SER A 83 -0.16 -4.94 3.52
CA SER A 83 0.51 -6.17 3.98
C SER A 83 -0.08 -7.44 3.34
N HIS A 84 -1.39 -7.49 3.09
CA HIS A 84 -2.05 -8.62 2.44
C HIS A 84 -1.74 -8.73 0.95
N LEU A 85 -1.50 -7.61 0.26
CA LEU A 85 -0.97 -7.62 -1.11
C LEU A 85 0.39 -8.33 -1.19
N GLN A 86 1.08 -8.47 -0.06
CA GLN A 86 2.34 -9.20 0.07
C GLN A 86 2.19 -10.61 0.67
N GLY A 87 1.02 -11.25 0.52
CA GLY A 87 0.76 -12.63 0.95
C GLY A 87 1.97 -13.56 0.69
N PRO A 88 2.23 -14.51 1.62
CA PRO A 88 3.56 -15.02 1.90
C PRO A 88 4.21 -15.56 0.62
N ALA A 89 5.44 -15.12 0.36
CA ALA A 89 6.34 -15.72 -0.63
C ALA A 89 6.77 -17.16 -0.25
N LEU A 90 5.88 -17.96 0.34
CA LEU A 90 6.09 -19.34 0.78
C LEU A 90 5.07 -20.27 0.11
N GLY A 91 5.13 -20.32 -1.22
CA GLY A 91 4.42 -21.28 -2.05
C GLY A 91 5.27 -21.97 -3.11
N ARG A 92 6.58 -21.67 -3.23
CA ARG A 92 7.49 -22.44 -4.11
C ARG A 92 8.00 -23.69 -3.37
N ARG A 93 7.10 -24.59 -2.97
CA ARG A 93 7.51 -25.99 -2.81
C ARG A 93 7.79 -26.53 -4.21
N ARG A 94 9.08 -26.58 -4.56
CA ARG A 94 9.58 -27.39 -5.66
C ARG A 94 9.14 -28.82 -5.35
N ALA A 95 8.01 -29.25 -5.92
CA ALA A 95 7.57 -30.63 -5.86
C ALA A 95 8.67 -31.45 -6.55
N LYS A 96 9.49 -32.12 -5.73
CA LYS A 96 10.44 -33.12 -6.20
C LYS A 96 9.59 -34.25 -6.78
N SER A 97 9.46 -34.29 -8.10
CA SER A 97 8.86 -35.43 -8.80
C SER A 97 9.52 -36.72 -8.30
N PRO A 98 8.76 -37.72 -7.81
CA PRO A 98 9.34 -39.02 -7.55
C PRO A 98 9.74 -39.64 -8.89
N ALA A 99 11.01 -40.04 -9.00
CA ALA A 99 11.52 -40.75 -10.18
C ALA A 99 10.76 -42.07 -10.38
N PRO A 100 10.47 -42.47 -11.63
CA PRO A 100 9.82 -43.74 -11.90
C PRO A 100 10.73 -44.90 -11.51
N LYS A 101 10.20 -45.84 -10.71
CA LYS A 101 10.87 -47.13 -10.46
C LYS A 101 10.79 -47.95 -11.74
N ALA A 102 11.93 -48.20 -12.36
CA ALA A 102 12.06 -49.23 -13.40
C ALA A 102 11.92 -50.60 -12.72
N TYR A 103 10.97 -51.40 -13.21
CA TYR A 103 10.89 -52.83 -12.98
C TYR A 103 11.53 -53.54 -14.17
#